data_AF-A0A1Q8YH38-F1
#
_entry.id   AF-A0A1Q8YH38-F1
#
_cell.length_a   1.000
_cell.length_b   1.000
_cell.length_c   1.000
_cell.angle_alpha   90.00
_cell.angle_beta   90.00
_cell.angle_gamma   90.00
#
_symmetry.space_group_name_H-M   'P 1'
#
loop_
_entity.id
_entity.type
_entity.pdbx_description
1 polymer ?
#
loop_
_entity_poly.entity_id
_entity_poly.type
_entity_poly.pdbx_seq_one_letter_code
_entity_poly.pdbx_strand_id
1 'polypeptide(L)'
;MYSPAWPVRQWVLSVPKRLRYYLQRDKGALNAALRIFLRVVQQSLQAHCPGADKADPASLHLGAVAFIHRFGSSLNTHVHFHVCVVDGVFEALPDVQSDSDSDSDSDSDLAESANAASITFHPAQIDDAAIAAVHANVRKRLLRAFVARGHLESHDAKDMAGYAHGGGFSVDAGVRIEAADRAGLERLLRYCARPPFALDRLKQRGADLVYRCGKGHAEPLPSSKYAGELVLTPTGANQPHRPARAASQTQATPTIALPVGRADRAYR
;
A
#
# COMPACT_ATOMS: atom_id res chain seq x y z
N MET A 1 32.15 5.07 6.02
CA MET A 1 31.70 3.67 6.16
C MET A 1 30.58 3.45 5.15
N TYR A 2 30.80 2.68 4.08
CA TYR A 2 29.71 2.36 3.14
C TYR A 2 28.76 1.39 3.84
N SER A 3 27.49 1.78 4.01
CA SER A 3 26.46 0.84 4.48
C SER A 3 26.39 -0.34 3.51
N PRO A 4 26.23 -1.59 4.01
CA PRO A 4 26.06 -2.73 3.14
C PRO A 4 24.85 -2.49 2.21
N ALA A 5 25.06 -2.75 0.92
CA ALA A 5 24.06 -2.50 -0.10
C ALA A 5 23.35 -3.83 -0.42
N TRP A 6 22.04 -3.86 -0.25
CA TRP A 6 21.22 -5.04 -0.47
C TRP A 6 20.24 -4.80 -1.61
N PRO A 7 19.89 -5.83 -2.41
CA PRO A 7 18.87 -5.68 -3.44
C PRO A 7 17.52 -5.33 -2.79
N VAL A 8 16.73 -4.49 -3.45
CA VAL A 8 15.43 -4.03 -2.95
C VAL A 8 14.36 -4.31 -4.00
N ARG A 9 13.26 -4.92 -3.58
CA ARG A 9 12.07 -5.14 -4.40
C ARG A 9 10.94 -4.22 -3.95
N GLN A 10 10.30 -3.56 -4.91
CA GLN A 10 9.06 -2.85 -4.65
C GLN A 10 7.89 -3.83 -4.66
N TRP A 11 7.09 -3.83 -3.61
CA TRP A 11 5.82 -4.53 -3.52
C TRP A 11 4.67 -3.53 -3.48
N VAL A 12 3.73 -3.61 -4.42
CA VAL A 12 2.60 -2.69 -4.52
C VAL A 12 1.30 -3.44 -4.27
N LEU A 13 0.54 -3.06 -3.24
CA LEU A 13 -0.78 -3.61 -2.97
C LEU A 13 -1.87 -2.58 -3.28
N SER A 14 -2.72 -2.92 -4.24
CA SER A 14 -3.99 -2.25 -4.49
C SER A 14 -5.16 -3.11 -4.02
N VAL A 15 -6.15 -2.49 -3.39
CA VAL A 15 -7.37 -3.17 -2.90
C VAL A 15 -8.60 -2.72 -3.69
N PRO A 16 -9.72 -3.48 -3.67
CA PRO A 16 -10.95 -3.10 -4.36
C PRO A 16 -11.52 -1.77 -3.87
N LYS A 17 -12.19 -1.01 -4.75
CA LYS A 17 -12.78 0.30 -4.44
C LYS A 17 -13.63 0.29 -3.16
N ARG A 18 -14.46 -0.76 -2.98
CA ARG A 18 -15.31 -0.96 -1.80
C ARG A 18 -14.52 -0.92 -0.48
N LEU A 19 -13.31 -1.45 -0.46
CA LEU A 19 -12.49 -1.52 0.76
C LEU A 19 -11.73 -0.24 1.05
N ARG A 20 -11.40 0.55 0.01
CA ARG A 20 -10.64 1.80 0.15
C ARG A 20 -11.35 2.81 1.03
N TYR A 21 -12.69 2.82 1.03
CA TYR A 21 -13.50 3.70 1.89
C TYR A 21 -13.19 3.49 3.38
N TYR A 22 -13.10 2.23 3.82
CA TYR A 22 -12.80 1.88 5.20
C TYR A 22 -11.35 2.17 5.55
N LEU A 23 -10.41 1.81 4.67
CA LEU A 23 -8.98 2.11 4.88
C LEU A 23 -8.68 3.61 4.96
N GLN A 24 -9.54 4.44 4.34
CA GLN A 24 -9.40 5.88 4.42
C GLN A 24 -9.77 6.44 5.79
N ARG A 25 -10.80 5.88 6.44
CA ARG A 25 -11.39 6.42 7.68
C ARG A 25 -10.95 5.69 8.95
N ASP A 26 -10.74 4.39 8.87
CA ASP A 26 -10.37 3.55 10.00
C ASP A 26 -8.86 3.25 9.97
N LYS A 27 -8.13 3.89 10.88
CA LYS A 27 -6.69 3.66 11.08
C LYS A 27 -6.38 2.23 11.50
N GLY A 28 -7.28 1.58 12.25
CA GLY A 28 -7.16 0.19 12.66
C GLY A 28 -7.26 -0.77 11.47
N ALA A 29 -8.19 -0.53 10.55
CA ALA A 29 -8.30 -1.29 9.30
C ALA A 29 -7.07 -1.10 8.39
N LEU A 30 -6.59 0.14 8.25
CA LEU A 30 -5.36 0.45 7.51
C LEU A 30 -4.13 -0.27 8.07
N ASN A 31 -3.91 -0.18 9.38
CA ASN A 31 -2.77 -0.81 10.03
C ASN A 31 -2.86 -2.34 9.95
N ALA A 32 -4.05 -2.91 10.05
CA ALA A 32 -4.25 -4.34 9.86
C ALA A 32 -3.94 -4.78 8.42
N ALA A 33 -4.38 -4.00 7.43
CA ALA A 33 -4.09 -4.30 6.03
C ALA A 33 -2.58 -4.26 5.74
N LEU A 34 -1.86 -3.25 6.22
CA LEU A 34 -0.40 -3.17 6.08
C LEU A 34 0.29 -4.34 6.78
N ARG A 35 -0.09 -4.67 8.03
CA ARG A 35 0.51 -5.79 8.77
C ARG A 35 0.28 -7.13 8.11
N ILE A 36 -0.93 -7.36 7.56
CA ILE A 36 -1.23 -8.56 6.78
C ILE A 36 -0.35 -8.63 5.56
N PHE A 37 -0.20 -7.52 4.82
CA PHE A 37 0.62 -7.49 3.62
C PHE A 37 2.08 -7.80 3.93
N LEU A 38 2.69 -7.09 4.89
CA LEU A 38 4.07 -7.31 5.31
C LEU A 38 4.31 -8.74 5.80
N ARG A 39 3.37 -9.31 6.57
CA ARG A 39 3.48 -10.69 7.05
C ARG A 39 3.42 -11.72 5.92
N VAL A 40 2.55 -11.52 4.93
CA VAL A 40 2.48 -12.44 3.79
C VAL A 40 3.72 -12.32 2.90
N VAL A 41 4.24 -11.10 2.69
CA VAL A 41 5.50 -10.90 1.97
C VAL A 41 6.67 -11.56 2.70
N GLN A 42 6.80 -11.35 4.02
CA GLN A 42 7.84 -12.00 4.82
C GLN A 42 7.75 -13.52 4.75
N GLN A 43 6.55 -14.10 4.87
CA GLN A 43 6.33 -15.55 4.74
C GLN A 43 6.75 -16.06 3.36
N SER A 44 6.47 -15.29 2.30
CA SER A 44 6.94 -15.63 0.96
C SER A 44 8.46 -15.57 0.85
N LEU A 45 9.10 -14.53 1.38
CA LEU A 45 10.56 -14.42 1.34
C LEU A 45 11.22 -15.57 2.12
N GLN A 46 10.77 -15.85 3.34
CA GLN A 46 11.25 -16.97 4.15
C GLN A 46 11.18 -18.30 3.40
N ALA A 47 10.06 -18.58 2.72
CA ALA A 47 9.88 -19.81 1.95
C ALA A 47 10.72 -19.90 0.66
N HIS A 48 11.35 -18.80 0.23
CA HIS A 48 12.12 -18.71 -1.00
C HIS A 48 13.55 -18.21 -0.75
N CYS A 49 14.09 -18.44 0.46
CA CYS A 49 15.48 -18.16 0.82
C CYS A 49 16.23 -19.48 1.06
N PRO A 50 16.86 -20.11 0.05
CA PRO A 50 17.57 -21.38 0.24
C PRO A 50 18.67 -21.33 1.31
N GLY A 51 19.28 -20.15 1.52
CA GLY A 51 20.28 -19.94 2.58
C GLY A 51 19.71 -20.01 4.01
N ALA A 52 18.39 -19.87 4.18
CA ALA A 52 17.71 -19.83 5.46
C ALA A 52 16.95 -21.14 5.77
N ASP A 53 17.11 -22.20 4.97
CA ASP A 53 16.34 -23.46 5.10
C ASP A 53 16.48 -24.13 6.48
N LYS A 54 17.58 -23.87 7.20
CA LYS A 54 17.85 -24.40 8.54
C LYS A 54 17.65 -23.39 9.66
N ALA A 55 17.38 -22.13 9.32
CA ALA A 55 17.17 -21.08 10.31
C ALA A 55 15.82 -21.27 11.01
N ASP A 56 15.73 -20.85 12.28
CA ASP A 56 14.44 -20.73 12.95
C ASP A 56 13.61 -19.62 12.26
N PRO A 57 12.40 -19.89 11.76
CA PRO A 57 11.56 -18.85 11.17
C PRO A 57 11.30 -17.64 12.08
N ALA A 58 11.42 -17.80 13.41
CA ALA A 58 11.28 -16.72 14.38
C ALA A 58 12.48 -15.75 14.41
N SER A 59 13.68 -16.19 14.01
CA SER A 59 14.88 -15.35 13.91
C SER A 59 15.00 -14.63 12.56
N LEU A 60 14.13 -14.95 11.60
CA LEU A 60 14.12 -14.38 10.25
C LEU A 60 13.21 -13.15 10.15
N HIS A 61 13.82 -11.99 9.91
CA HIS A 61 13.17 -10.69 9.89
C HIS A 61 13.18 -10.02 8.52
N LEU A 62 12.10 -9.29 8.24
CA LEU A 62 11.93 -8.47 7.05
C LEU A 62 12.55 -7.08 7.24
N GLY A 63 13.36 -6.63 6.27
CA GLY A 63 13.71 -5.21 6.14
C GLY A 63 12.78 -4.50 5.17
N ALA A 64 11.90 -3.61 5.63
CA ALA A 64 10.94 -2.94 4.75
C ALA A 64 10.59 -1.50 5.16
N VAL A 65 10.33 -0.66 4.15
CA VAL A 65 9.80 0.70 4.29
C VAL A 65 8.49 0.81 3.52
N ALA A 66 7.41 1.17 4.22
CA ALA A 66 6.08 1.29 3.64
C ALA A 66 5.67 2.75 3.42
N PHE A 67 5.19 3.04 2.21
CA PHE A 67 4.60 4.31 1.79
C PHE A 67 3.11 4.08 1.51
N ILE A 68 2.26 4.76 2.25
CA ILE A 68 0.80 4.64 2.11
C ILE A 68 0.30 5.80 1.27
N HIS A 69 -0.06 5.53 0.02
CA HIS A 69 -0.69 6.53 -0.83
C HIS A 69 -2.19 6.50 -0.59
N ARG A 70 -2.78 7.68 -0.41
CA ARG A 70 -4.25 7.87 -0.27
C ARG A 70 -4.88 8.53 -1.49
N PHE A 71 -4.08 8.76 -2.53
CA PHE A 71 -4.43 9.51 -3.73
C PHE A 71 -4.07 8.72 -4.98
N GLY A 72 -4.84 8.90 -6.05
CA GLY A 72 -4.51 8.41 -7.39
C GLY A 72 -3.85 9.49 -8.24
N SER A 73 -3.47 9.14 -9.47
CA SER A 73 -2.89 10.06 -10.45
C SER A 73 -3.80 11.25 -10.82
N SER A 74 -5.10 11.11 -10.56
CA SER A 74 -6.14 12.12 -10.78
C SER A 74 -6.57 12.83 -9.49
N LEU A 75 -5.78 12.73 -8.40
CA LEU A 75 -6.13 13.21 -7.05
C LEU A 75 -7.41 12.59 -6.44
N ASN A 76 -7.95 11.54 -7.05
CA ASN A 76 -9.06 10.78 -6.48
C ASN A 76 -8.60 9.99 -5.25
N THR A 77 -9.50 9.76 -4.29
CA THR A 77 -9.23 8.89 -3.13
C THR A 77 -8.82 7.49 -3.61
N HIS A 78 -7.59 7.09 -3.29
CA HIS A 78 -7.00 5.83 -3.75
C HIS A 78 -6.02 5.29 -2.71
N VAL A 79 -6.53 4.57 -1.71
CA VAL A 79 -5.67 3.92 -0.72
C VAL A 79 -4.98 2.71 -1.33
N HIS A 80 -3.65 2.75 -1.40
CA HIS A 80 -2.78 1.67 -1.84
C HIS A 80 -1.41 1.78 -1.15
N PHE A 81 -0.68 0.67 -1.14
CA PHE A 81 0.58 0.55 -0.42
C PHE A 81 1.71 0.34 -1.41
N HIS A 82 2.76 1.15 -1.31
CA HIS A 82 4.06 0.86 -1.91
C HIS A 82 4.99 0.46 -0.77
N VAL A 83 5.58 -0.74 -0.83
CA VAL A 83 6.51 -1.22 0.19
C VAL A 83 7.83 -1.54 -0.49
N CYS A 84 8.89 -0.85 -0.10
CA CYS A 84 10.25 -1.19 -0.52
C CYS A 84 10.81 -2.20 0.47
N VAL A 85 11.11 -3.40 -0.01
CA VAL A 85 11.50 -4.55 0.81
C VAL A 85 12.89 -4.99 0.37
N VAL A 86 13.81 -5.20 1.32
CA VAL A 86 15.08 -5.86 1.00
C VAL A 86 14.76 -7.26 0.48
N ASP A 87 15.30 -7.65 -0.67
CA ASP A 87 14.89 -8.84 -1.42
C ASP A 87 15.48 -10.13 -0.82
N GLY A 88 15.09 -10.41 0.43
CA GLY A 88 15.61 -11.45 1.30
C GLY A 88 15.15 -11.26 2.75
N VAL A 89 15.75 -12.03 3.67
CA VAL A 89 15.49 -11.93 5.12
C VAL A 89 16.79 -11.79 5.90
N PHE A 90 16.70 -11.18 7.07
CA PHE A 90 17.81 -11.08 8.01
C PHE A 90 17.63 -12.09 9.13
N GLU A 91 18.62 -12.94 9.35
CA GLU A 91 18.68 -13.83 10.50
C GLU A 91 19.46 -13.16 11.63
N ALA A 92 18.82 -13.02 12.79
CA ALA A 92 19.51 -12.65 14.02
C ALA A 92 20.15 -13.90 14.64
N LEU A 93 21.47 -13.94 14.67
CA LEU A 93 22.21 -15.02 15.30
C LEU A 93 22.47 -14.69 16.78
N PRO A 94 22.38 -15.70 17.68
CA PRO A 94 22.78 -15.51 19.07
C PRO A 94 24.26 -15.13 19.13
N ASP A 95 24.62 -14.33 20.14
CA ASP A 95 26.02 -14.01 20.38
C ASP A 95 26.79 -15.31 20.66
N VAL A 96 27.88 -15.53 19.92
CA VAL A 96 28.83 -16.58 20.30
C VAL A 96 29.59 -16.01 21.48
N GLN A 97 29.14 -16.32 22.68
CA GLN A 97 29.92 -16.06 23.89
C GLN A 97 31.19 -16.89 23.73
N SER A 98 32.29 -16.23 23.37
CA SER A 98 33.60 -16.88 23.40
C SER A 98 33.83 -17.24 24.85
N ASP A 99 33.81 -18.53 25.17
CA ASP A 99 34.39 -19.05 26.42
C ASP A 99 35.91 -18.79 26.35
N SER A 100 36.31 -17.54 26.57
CA SER A 100 37.68 -17.19 26.88
C SER A 100 37.80 -17.22 28.39
N ASP A 101 38.08 -18.42 28.91
CA ASP A 101 38.77 -18.58 30.18
C ASP A 101 40.13 -17.87 30.04
N SER A 102 40.16 -16.58 30.36
CA SER A 102 41.42 -15.88 30.61
C SER A 102 41.21 -14.95 31.80
N ASP A 103 41.63 -15.46 32.96
CA ASP A 103 42.00 -14.66 34.12
C ASP A 103 43.00 -13.59 33.69
N SER A 104 42.53 -12.36 33.52
CA SER A 104 43.38 -11.19 33.65
C SER A 104 42.56 -9.98 34.05
N ASP A 105 42.65 -9.63 35.32
CA ASP A 105 42.34 -8.30 35.87
C ASP A 105 43.02 -7.22 35.00
N SER A 106 42.22 -6.44 34.28
CA SER A 106 42.61 -5.07 33.96
C SER A 106 41.38 -4.17 33.86
N ASP A 107 41.43 -3.16 34.70
CA ASP A 107 40.52 -2.03 34.83
C ASP A 107 40.64 -1.17 33.57
N SER A 108 39.62 -1.17 32.70
CA SER A 108 39.53 -0.22 31.60
C SER A 108 38.09 0.09 31.21
N ASP A 109 37.67 1.29 31.59
CA ASP A 109 36.74 2.21 30.94
C ASP A 109 35.58 1.63 30.13
N LEU A 110 34.38 1.88 30.67
CA LEU A 110 33.05 1.61 30.13
C LEU A 110 32.83 2.30 28.77
N ALA A 111 33.32 1.71 27.70
CA ALA A 111 32.77 1.89 26.36
C ALA A 111 31.55 0.98 26.21
N GLU A 112 30.41 1.55 25.82
CA GLU A 112 29.18 0.84 25.44
C GLU A 112 29.46 -0.22 24.35
N SER A 113 29.87 -1.41 24.75
CA SER A 113 29.81 -2.59 23.90
C SER A 113 28.36 -3.07 23.91
N ALA A 114 27.50 -2.36 23.17
CA ALA A 114 26.21 -2.90 22.78
C ALA A 114 26.50 -4.19 22.01
N ASN A 115 26.18 -5.34 22.62
CA ASN A 115 26.21 -6.66 21.97
C ASN A 115 25.54 -6.57 20.60
N ALA A 116 26.35 -6.42 19.56
CA ALA A 116 25.88 -6.36 18.20
C ALA A 116 25.62 -7.81 17.78
N ALA A 117 24.42 -8.30 18.12
CA ALA A 117 23.92 -9.59 17.64
C ALA A 117 24.31 -9.73 16.16
N SER A 118 25.01 -10.82 15.83
CA SER A 118 25.50 -10.98 14.47
C SER A 118 24.30 -11.20 13.54
N ILE A 119 24.24 -10.45 12.44
CA ILE A 119 23.14 -10.48 11.49
C ILE A 119 23.63 -11.10 10.19
N THR A 120 22.95 -12.15 9.73
CA THR A 120 23.20 -12.75 8.41
C THR A 120 22.07 -12.41 7.45
N PHE A 121 22.41 -12.01 6.22
CA PHE A 121 21.41 -11.75 5.18
C PHE A 121 21.27 -12.96 4.26
N HIS A 122 20.03 -13.39 4.05
CA HIS A 122 19.65 -14.48 3.15
C HIS A 122 18.86 -13.93 1.96
N PRO A 123 19.41 -13.96 0.73
CA PRO A 123 18.70 -13.45 -0.44
C PRO A 123 17.54 -14.37 -0.84
N ALA A 124 16.42 -13.76 -1.25
CA ALA A 124 15.25 -14.50 -1.73
C ALA A 124 15.26 -14.68 -3.25
N GLN A 125 14.68 -15.78 -3.71
CA GLN A 125 14.40 -16.07 -5.12
C GLN A 125 12.89 -16.01 -5.37
N ILE A 126 12.38 -14.83 -5.73
CA ILE A 126 10.95 -14.60 -5.95
C ILE A 126 10.62 -14.67 -7.43
N ASP A 127 9.78 -15.63 -7.81
CA ASP A 127 9.22 -15.80 -9.14
C ASP A 127 7.73 -15.39 -9.21
N ASP A 128 7.13 -15.50 -10.40
CA ASP A 128 5.73 -15.14 -10.62
C ASP A 128 4.75 -16.01 -9.82
N ALA A 129 5.10 -17.27 -9.55
CA ALA A 129 4.28 -18.18 -8.76
C ALA A 129 4.25 -17.74 -7.29
N ALA A 130 5.39 -17.34 -6.73
CA ALA A 130 5.50 -16.76 -5.40
C ALA A 130 4.67 -15.46 -5.29
N ILE A 131 4.74 -14.58 -6.29
CA ILE A 131 3.94 -13.33 -6.32
C ILE A 131 2.45 -13.64 -6.37
N ALA A 132 2.03 -14.62 -7.19
CA ALA A 132 0.64 -15.06 -7.24
C ALA A 132 0.16 -15.65 -5.90
N ALA A 133 1.02 -16.42 -5.22
CA ALA A 133 0.73 -16.94 -3.89
C ALA A 133 0.59 -15.83 -2.84
N VAL A 134 1.43 -14.79 -2.89
CA VAL A 134 1.30 -13.59 -2.06
C VAL A 134 -0.05 -12.91 -2.32
N HIS A 135 -0.40 -12.68 -3.59
CA HIS A 135 -1.69 -12.08 -3.97
C HIS A 135 -2.88 -12.83 -3.39
N ALA A 136 -2.93 -14.15 -3.57
CA ALA A 136 -4.01 -15.00 -3.08
C ALA A 136 -4.13 -14.97 -1.54
N ASN A 137 -2.99 -15.06 -0.85
CA ASN A 137 -2.95 -15.05 0.61
C ASN A 137 -3.33 -13.70 1.21
N VAL A 138 -2.87 -12.59 0.61
CA VAL A 138 -3.25 -11.24 1.01
C VAL A 138 -4.75 -11.05 0.84
N ARG A 139 -5.31 -11.39 -0.33
CA ARG A 139 -6.76 -11.31 -0.59
C ARG A 139 -7.56 -12.05 0.47
N LYS A 140 -7.23 -13.32 0.72
CA LYS A 140 -7.92 -14.16 1.72
C LYS A 140 -7.86 -13.56 3.12
N ARG A 141 -6.68 -13.10 3.55
CA ARG A 141 -6.47 -12.57 4.90
C ARG A 141 -7.12 -11.19 5.09
N LEU A 142 -7.08 -10.33 4.07
CA LEU A 142 -7.74 -9.03 4.11
C LEU A 142 -9.25 -9.18 4.21
N LEU A 143 -9.87 -10.01 3.36
CA LEU A 143 -11.33 -10.22 3.42
C LEU A 143 -11.76 -10.72 4.81
N ARG A 144 -11.05 -11.70 5.38
CA ARG A 144 -11.29 -12.15 6.76
C ARG A 144 -11.14 -11.04 7.79
N ALA A 145 -10.10 -10.20 7.67
CA ALA A 145 -9.85 -9.11 8.59
C ALA A 145 -10.91 -8.00 8.52
N PHE A 146 -11.50 -7.77 7.36
CA PHE A 146 -12.60 -6.81 7.19
C PHE A 146 -13.91 -7.35 7.77
N VAL A 147 -14.20 -8.65 7.61
CA VAL A 147 -15.34 -9.30 8.27
C VAL A 147 -15.19 -9.25 9.79
N ALA A 148 -14.02 -9.62 10.31
CA ALA A 148 -13.75 -9.60 11.75
C ALA A 148 -13.85 -8.19 12.38
N ARG A 149 -13.76 -7.14 11.56
CA ARG A 149 -13.92 -5.73 11.98
C ARG A 149 -15.32 -5.18 11.77
N GLY A 150 -16.25 -5.97 11.22
CA GLY A 150 -17.61 -5.51 10.89
C GLY A 150 -17.70 -4.59 9.67
N HIS A 151 -16.64 -4.49 8.86
CA HIS A 151 -16.64 -3.65 7.64
C HIS A 151 -17.25 -4.36 6.43
N LEU A 152 -17.35 -5.69 6.48
CA LEU A 152 -17.98 -6.53 5.48
C LEU A 152 -18.80 -7.62 6.17
N GLU A 153 -19.91 -8.00 5.54
CA GLU A 153 -20.61 -9.21 5.90
C GLU A 153 -19.86 -10.45 5.37
N SER A 154 -20.07 -11.60 6.01
CA SER A 154 -19.40 -12.84 5.61
C SER A 154 -19.77 -13.28 4.20
N HIS A 155 -21.03 -13.06 3.78
CA HIS A 155 -21.47 -13.38 2.41
C HIS A 155 -20.79 -12.47 1.39
N ASP A 156 -20.69 -11.16 1.67
CA ASP A 156 -20.02 -10.19 0.80
C ASP A 156 -18.55 -10.56 0.60
N ALA A 157 -17.86 -10.94 1.68
CA ALA A 157 -16.48 -11.38 1.61
C ALA A 157 -16.30 -12.65 0.76
N LYS A 158 -17.29 -13.57 0.80
CA LYS A 158 -17.29 -14.78 -0.02
C LYS A 158 -17.47 -14.43 -1.50
N ASP A 159 -18.41 -13.57 -1.84
CA ASP A 159 -18.63 -13.11 -3.21
C ASP A 159 -17.39 -12.39 -3.75
N MET A 160 -16.84 -11.48 -2.96
CA MET A 160 -15.60 -10.78 -3.29
C MET A 160 -14.39 -11.71 -3.47
N ALA A 161 -14.35 -12.87 -2.79
CA ALA A 161 -13.32 -13.88 -2.98
C ALA A 161 -13.50 -14.68 -4.29
N GLY A 162 -14.74 -14.76 -4.81
CA GLY A 162 -15.06 -15.44 -6.06
C GLY A 162 -14.88 -14.59 -7.33
N TYR A 163 -14.77 -13.26 -7.20
CA TYR A 163 -14.63 -12.39 -8.38
C TYR A 163 -13.40 -12.72 -9.23
N ALA A 164 -13.60 -12.72 -10.55
CA ALA A 164 -12.55 -12.89 -11.56
C ALA A 164 -11.47 -11.80 -11.45
N HIS A 165 -10.27 -12.11 -11.92
CA HIS A 165 -9.11 -11.20 -11.94
C HIS A 165 -8.80 -10.57 -10.57
N GLY A 166 -9.04 -11.32 -9.49
CA GLY A 166 -8.77 -10.85 -8.13
C GLY A 166 -9.78 -9.83 -7.58
N GLY A 167 -10.88 -9.52 -8.29
CA GLY A 167 -11.94 -8.65 -7.77
C GLY A 167 -11.50 -7.21 -7.44
N GLY A 168 -10.42 -6.74 -8.06
CA GLY A 168 -9.81 -5.44 -7.78
C GLY A 168 -8.70 -5.45 -6.73
N PHE A 169 -8.35 -6.62 -6.18
CA PHE A 169 -7.07 -6.82 -5.50
C PHE A 169 -5.96 -6.98 -6.56
N SER A 170 -4.83 -6.34 -6.35
CA SER A 170 -3.62 -6.51 -7.16
C SER A 170 -2.40 -6.39 -6.27
N VAL A 171 -1.43 -7.28 -6.49
CA VAL A 171 -0.09 -7.26 -5.91
C VAL A 171 0.87 -7.25 -7.08
N ASP A 172 1.74 -6.26 -7.14
CA ASP A 172 2.82 -6.18 -8.11
C ASP A 172 4.16 -6.20 -7.39
N ALA A 173 5.13 -6.94 -7.95
CA ALA A 173 6.48 -7.04 -7.41
C ALA A 173 7.56 -7.10 -8.50
N GLY A 174 7.24 -6.58 -9.69
CA GLY A 174 8.11 -6.66 -10.88
C GLY A 174 9.33 -5.74 -10.84
N VAL A 175 9.38 -4.75 -9.93
CA VAL A 175 10.50 -3.82 -9.82
C VAL A 175 11.49 -4.31 -8.76
N ARG A 176 12.66 -4.78 -9.22
CA ARG A 176 13.81 -5.12 -8.40
C ARG A 176 14.98 -4.18 -8.71
N ILE A 177 15.59 -3.65 -7.67
CA ILE A 177 16.79 -2.80 -7.73
C ILE A 177 17.96 -3.60 -7.20
N GLU A 178 19.03 -3.71 -7.99
CA GLU A 178 20.25 -4.41 -7.58
C GLU A 178 20.98 -3.66 -6.46
N ALA A 179 21.72 -4.40 -5.63
CA ALA A 179 22.48 -3.84 -4.51
C ALA A 179 23.38 -2.65 -4.92
N ALA A 180 24.06 -2.75 -6.06
CA ALA A 180 24.96 -1.70 -6.53
C ALA A 180 24.23 -0.46 -7.10
N ASP A 181 22.94 -0.56 -7.44
CA ASP A 181 22.19 0.52 -8.10
C ASP A 181 21.58 1.50 -7.08
N ARG A 182 22.46 2.30 -6.47
CA ARG A 182 22.05 3.34 -5.51
C ARG A 182 21.17 4.42 -6.15
N ALA A 183 21.43 4.77 -7.40
CA ALA A 183 20.66 5.78 -8.13
C ALA A 183 19.23 5.30 -8.45
N GLY A 184 19.08 4.02 -8.82
CA GLY A 184 17.79 3.37 -9.00
C GLY A 184 17.01 3.28 -7.70
N LEU A 185 17.66 2.92 -6.58
CA LEU A 185 17.03 2.90 -5.26
C LEU A 185 16.53 4.28 -4.86
N GLU A 186 17.34 5.32 -5.04
CA GLU A 186 16.93 6.70 -4.77
C GLU A 186 15.73 7.11 -5.63
N ARG A 187 15.73 6.78 -6.92
CA ARG A 187 14.60 7.06 -7.82
C ARG A 187 13.32 6.37 -7.35
N LEU A 188 13.41 5.10 -6.93
CA LEU A 188 12.29 4.33 -6.40
C LEU A 188 11.74 4.96 -5.11
N LEU A 189 12.62 5.29 -4.16
CA LEU A 189 12.20 5.90 -2.89
C LEU A 189 11.57 7.28 -3.11
N ARG A 190 12.12 8.11 -4.00
CA ARG A 190 11.51 9.39 -4.39
C ARG A 190 10.14 9.19 -5.04
N TYR A 191 10.00 8.18 -5.90
CA TYR A 191 8.71 7.82 -6.49
C TYR A 191 7.68 7.42 -5.44
N CYS A 192 8.07 6.57 -4.48
CA CYS A 192 7.18 6.13 -3.39
C CYS A 192 6.88 7.24 -2.37
N ALA A 193 7.81 8.16 -2.12
CA ALA A 193 7.64 9.28 -1.19
C ALA A 193 6.93 10.50 -1.82
N ARG A 194 6.58 10.43 -3.11
CA ARG A 194 6.06 11.60 -3.84
C ARG A 194 4.79 12.18 -3.18
N PRO A 195 4.64 13.52 -3.17
CA PRO A 195 3.39 14.15 -2.75
C PRO A 195 2.25 13.85 -3.73
N PRO A 196 0.99 14.06 -3.32
CA PRO A 196 -0.18 13.90 -4.20
C PRO A 196 -0.13 14.81 -5.42
N PHE A 197 0.46 16.00 -5.27
CA PHE A 197 0.53 16.99 -6.33
C PHE A 197 1.79 16.80 -7.16
N ALA A 198 1.61 16.62 -8.47
CA ALA A 198 2.68 16.78 -9.43
C ALA A 198 2.93 18.29 -9.64
N LEU A 199 4.14 18.77 -9.33
CA LEU A 199 4.46 20.21 -9.37
C LEU A 199 4.30 20.82 -10.77
N ASP A 200 4.59 20.05 -11.82
CA ASP A 200 4.39 20.40 -13.23
C ASP A 200 2.93 20.65 -13.60
N ARG A 201 1.99 20.14 -12.80
CA ARG A 201 0.55 20.31 -12.98
C ARG A 201 -0.05 21.42 -12.12
N LEU A 202 0.75 22.02 -11.25
CA LEU A 202 0.35 23.11 -10.37
C LEU A 202 0.63 24.45 -11.05
N LYS A 203 -0.37 25.33 -11.13
CA LYS A 203 -0.26 26.66 -11.74
C LYS A 203 -0.93 27.71 -10.88
N GLN A 204 -0.33 28.89 -10.81
CA GLN A 204 -0.97 30.06 -10.23
C GLN A 204 -1.80 30.79 -11.30
N ARG A 205 -3.05 31.11 -10.98
CA ARG A 205 -3.96 31.88 -11.85
C ARG A 205 -4.54 33.05 -11.05
N GLY A 206 -3.84 34.18 -11.07
CA GLY A 206 -4.16 35.31 -10.19
C GLY A 206 -3.91 34.94 -8.73
N ALA A 207 -4.94 35.08 -7.89
CA ALA A 207 -4.91 34.65 -6.49
C ALA A 207 -5.15 33.15 -6.29
N ASP A 208 -5.64 32.44 -7.32
CA ASP A 208 -5.97 31.03 -7.23
C ASP A 208 -4.75 30.14 -7.49
N LEU A 209 -4.67 29.03 -6.75
CA LEU A 209 -3.79 27.91 -7.07
C LEU A 209 -4.61 26.84 -7.81
N VAL A 210 -4.21 26.45 -9.01
CA VAL A 210 -4.95 25.54 -9.88
C VAL A 210 -4.12 24.29 -10.15
N TYR A 211 -4.71 23.12 -9.96
CA TYR A 211 -4.12 21.83 -10.31
C TYR A 211 -4.80 21.25 -11.54
N ARG A 212 -4.02 20.90 -12.56
CA ARG A 212 -4.52 20.22 -13.76
C ARG A 212 -4.46 18.71 -13.58
N CYS A 213 -5.61 18.06 -13.45
CA CYS A 213 -5.71 16.61 -13.46
C CYS A 213 -5.25 16.02 -14.81
N GLY A 214 -4.69 14.82 -14.77
CA GLY A 214 -4.40 14.05 -15.99
C GLY A 214 -5.67 13.75 -16.80
N LYS A 215 -5.52 13.44 -18.09
CA LYS A 215 -6.65 13.17 -19.01
C LYS A 215 -7.63 12.15 -18.41
N GLY A 216 -8.92 12.50 -18.38
CA GLY A 216 -10.04 11.56 -18.21
C GLY A 216 -10.82 11.54 -16.89
N HIS A 217 -10.51 12.38 -15.89
CA HIS A 217 -11.05 12.15 -14.53
C HIS A 217 -11.48 13.36 -13.69
N ALA A 218 -11.69 14.54 -14.29
CA ALA A 218 -12.48 15.57 -13.60
C ALA A 218 -13.94 15.42 -13.99
N GLU A 219 -14.87 15.52 -13.03
CA GLU A 219 -16.24 15.88 -13.38
C GLU A 219 -16.19 17.17 -14.21
N PRO A 220 -16.96 17.27 -15.30
CA PRO A 220 -16.97 18.48 -16.10
C PRO A 220 -17.47 19.63 -15.22
N LEU A 221 -16.58 20.57 -14.91
CA LEU A 221 -17.00 21.90 -14.50
C LEU A 221 -17.95 22.44 -15.58
N PRO A 222 -18.98 23.23 -15.23
CA PRO A 222 -20.00 23.72 -16.16
C PRO A 222 -19.46 24.60 -17.31
N SER A 223 -18.15 24.87 -17.36
CA SER A 223 -17.47 25.49 -18.50
C SER A 223 -16.50 24.50 -19.17
N SER A 224 -16.68 24.28 -20.47
CA SER A 224 -15.79 23.44 -21.31
C SER A 224 -14.33 23.92 -21.36
N LYS A 225 -14.05 25.17 -20.97
CA LYS A 225 -12.71 25.78 -20.99
C LYS A 225 -11.77 25.29 -19.87
N TYR A 226 -12.30 24.68 -18.80
CA TYR A 226 -11.52 24.26 -17.61
C TYR A 226 -11.77 22.81 -17.20
N ALA A 227 -12.30 21.97 -18.10
CA ALA A 227 -12.47 20.54 -17.84
C ALA A 227 -11.12 19.91 -17.48
N GLY A 228 -10.99 19.33 -16.28
CA GLY A 228 -9.72 18.79 -15.79
C GLY A 228 -8.97 19.66 -14.80
N GLU A 229 -9.44 20.86 -14.45
CA GLU A 229 -8.76 21.73 -13.50
C GLU A 229 -9.48 21.77 -12.14
N LEU A 230 -8.70 21.68 -11.06
CA LEU A 230 -9.16 21.81 -9.67
C LEU A 230 -8.59 23.10 -9.10
N VAL A 231 -9.45 24.00 -8.60
CA VAL A 231 -9.01 25.16 -7.81
C VAL A 231 -8.72 24.69 -6.40
N LEU A 232 -7.48 24.82 -5.97
CA LEU A 232 -7.02 24.48 -4.63
C LEU A 232 -7.24 25.67 -3.72
N THR A 233 -8.16 25.52 -2.76
CA THR A 233 -8.36 26.51 -1.70
C THR A 233 -7.47 26.13 -0.51
N PRO A 234 -6.50 26.97 -0.11
CA PRO A 234 -5.74 26.72 1.11
C PRO A 234 -6.69 26.68 2.30
N THR A 235 -6.72 25.57 3.04
CA THR A 235 -7.36 25.57 4.35
C THR A 235 -6.45 26.32 5.29
N GLY A 236 -6.88 27.50 5.78
CA GLY A 236 -6.14 28.29 6.75
C GLY A 236 -5.68 27.42 7.92
N ALA A 237 -4.47 27.62 8.40
CA ALA A 237 -3.74 26.73 9.32
C ALA A 237 -4.43 26.47 10.69
N ASN A 238 -5.64 26.96 10.94
CA ASN A 238 -6.29 26.94 12.24
C ASN A 238 -7.81 26.71 12.24
N GLN A 239 -8.39 26.11 11.20
CA GLN A 239 -9.80 25.66 11.27
C GLN A 239 -9.88 24.19 11.72
N PRO A 240 -10.56 23.86 12.84
CA PRO A 240 -10.81 22.48 13.20
C PRO A 240 -11.65 21.83 12.09
N HIS A 241 -11.21 20.66 11.64
CA HIS A 241 -11.85 19.88 10.59
C HIS A 241 -13.29 19.53 11.00
N ARG A 242 -14.27 20.34 10.61
CA ARG A 242 -15.69 20.02 10.77
C ARG A 242 -16.07 19.15 9.57
N PRO A 243 -16.44 17.86 9.75
CA PRO A 243 -16.95 17.08 8.63
C PRO A 243 -18.18 17.80 8.08
N ALA A 244 -18.21 18.02 6.76
CA ALA A 244 -19.35 18.62 6.10
C ALA A 244 -20.61 17.84 6.47
N ARG A 245 -21.53 18.50 7.19
CA ARG A 245 -22.86 17.96 7.48
C ARG A 245 -23.53 17.78 6.13
N ALA A 246 -23.86 16.54 5.77
CA ALA A 246 -24.63 16.26 4.56
C ALA A 246 -25.90 17.12 4.61
N ALA A 247 -26.04 18.06 3.68
CA ALA A 247 -27.29 18.74 3.48
C ALA A 247 -28.31 17.66 3.14
N SER A 248 -29.32 17.51 3.98
CA SER A 248 -30.49 16.68 3.74
C SER A 248 -31.18 17.18 2.48
N GLN A 249 -30.83 16.61 1.33
CA GLN A 249 -31.68 16.65 0.16
C GLN A 249 -32.79 15.65 0.41
N THR A 250 -33.97 16.18 0.76
CA THR A 250 -35.25 15.48 0.71
C THR A 250 -35.36 14.82 -0.66
N GLN A 251 -35.37 13.48 -0.68
CA GLN A 251 -35.62 12.71 -1.90
C GLN A 251 -37.06 12.98 -2.35
N ALA A 252 -37.24 13.73 -3.44
CA ALA A 252 -38.45 13.66 -4.23
C ALA A 252 -38.39 12.38 -5.06
N THR A 253 -39.31 11.46 -4.81
CA THR A 253 -39.49 10.21 -5.55
C THR A 253 -39.82 10.54 -7.01
N PRO A 254 -39.04 10.08 -8.01
CA PRO A 254 -39.45 10.19 -9.39
C PRO A 254 -40.45 9.06 -9.70
N THR A 255 -41.73 9.42 -9.83
CA THR A 255 -42.76 8.55 -10.41
C THR A 255 -42.43 8.32 -11.88
N ILE A 256 -42.05 7.09 -12.23
CA ILE A 256 -41.95 6.64 -13.62
C ILE A 256 -43.38 6.39 -14.13
N ALA A 257 -43.88 7.28 -14.96
CA ALA A 257 -45.11 7.06 -15.71
C ALA A 257 -44.82 6.15 -16.92
N LEU A 258 -45.36 4.93 -16.91
CA LEU A 258 -45.40 4.07 -18.08
C LEU A 258 -46.47 4.59 -19.06
N PRO A 259 -46.18 4.76 -20.36
CA PRO A 259 -47.22 5.09 -21.33
C PRO A 259 -48.09 3.87 -21.59
N VAL A 260 -49.40 4.05 -21.37
CA VAL A 260 -50.47 3.13 -21.77
C VAL A 260 -50.92 3.48 -23.20
N GLY A 261 -51.03 2.47 -24.05
CA GLY A 261 -51.67 2.53 -25.37
C GLY A 261 -50.75 1.98 -26.46
N ARG A 262 -51.17 1.12 -27.38
CA ARG A 262 -52.50 0.67 -27.79
C ARG A 262 -52.28 -0.64 -28.55
N ALA A 263 -53.15 -1.62 -28.35
CA ALA A 263 -53.20 -2.81 -29.17
C ALA A 263 -53.50 -2.41 -30.63
N ASP A 264 -52.79 -3.00 -31.60
CA ASP A 264 -53.45 -3.47 -32.81
C ASP A 264 -52.70 -4.58 -33.56
N ARG A 265 -53.56 -5.37 -34.21
CA ARG A 265 -53.41 -6.66 -34.90
C ARG A 265 -52.39 -6.73 -36.06
N ALA A 266 -51.87 -7.96 -36.22
CA ALA A 266 -51.75 -8.77 -37.43
C ALA A 266 -50.93 -8.26 -38.63
N TYR A 267 -49.97 -9.07 -39.08
CA TYR A 267 -50.11 -9.90 -40.29
C TYR A 267 -48.93 -10.88 -40.42
N ARG A 268 -49.27 -12.16 -40.66
CA ARG A 268 -48.52 -13.27 -41.29
C ARG A 268 -47.03 -13.45 -41.02
#